data_AF-A0A3G9CVY2-F1
#
_entry.id   AF-A0A3G9CVY2-F1
#
_cell.length_a   1.000
_cell.length_b   1.000
_cell.length_c   1.000
_cell.angle_alpha   90.00
_cell.angle_beta   90.00
_cell.angle_gamma   90.00
#
_symmetry.space_group_name_H-M   'P 1'
#
loop_
_entity.id
_entity.type
_entity.pdbx_description
1 polymer ?
#
loop_
_entity_poly.entity_id
_entity_poly.type
_entity_poly.pdbx_seq_one_letter_code
_entity_poly.pdbx_strand_id
1 'polypeptide(L)'
;MVLKAVENALFIHNEAGDVEIYMEPREITPYIYRVRAEVDALVREEPVHAEAETEVRIQRTACDMCSRESGRYFEAIIQIRAAGRFPTEGEKSRCMAIAREAMESMKKKGDRLAFISETLEQKEGLDLYMGSMNASRQVCRLITSELGGSFSESPTLVGMKDGRNLYRITFSMRLPEFRPGDVIRFRGKIIQIKSSGKKVNGISLENGSRFISTPEELKGAEKIGNIKDAVLTVLVSIEDSAILVLDPETYETVAIKKPMSLNAEAGSEIPVLKTSYGIFALTQSEIPQAK
;
A
#
# COMPACT_ATOMS: atom_id res chain seq x y z
N MET A 1 -30.73 8.26 13.07
CA MET A 1 -31.16 8.77 11.75
C MET A 1 -32.44 9.58 11.86
N VAL A 2 -33.52 9.03 12.45
CA VAL A 2 -34.79 9.74 12.68
C VAL A 2 -34.62 10.98 13.55
N LEU A 3 -34.11 10.83 14.78
CA LEU A 3 -33.89 11.97 15.70
C LEU A 3 -33.01 13.07 15.09
N LYS A 4 -31.91 12.68 14.46
CA LYS A 4 -30.99 13.62 13.78
C LYS A 4 -31.65 14.39 12.63
N ALA A 5 -32.63 13.80 11.95
CA ALA A 5 -33.38 14.48 10.90
C ALA A 5 -34.32 15.55 11.47
N VAL A 6 -34.92 15.28 12.64
CA VAL A 6 -35.77 16.25 13.36
C VAL A 6 -34.91 17.37 13.95
N GLU A 7 -33.79 17.03 14.59
CA GLU A 7 -32.81 17.99 15.10
C GLU A 7 -32.33 18.98 14.03
N ASN A 8 -31.98 18.49 12.83
CA ASN A 8 -31.56 19.35 11.72
C ASN A 8 -32.69 20.25 11.16
N ALA A 9 -33.96 19.89 11.39
CA ALA A 9 -35.12 20.63 10.92
C ALA A 9 -35.71 21.56 11.99
N LEU A 10 -35.36 21.36 13.26
CA LEU A 10 -35.76 22.20 14.38
C LEU A 10 -35.12 23.58 14.23
N PHE A 11 -35.97 24.60 14.17
CA PHE A 11 -35.54 25.98 14.15
C PHE A 11 -35.58 26.53 15.59
N ILE A 12 -34.41 26.88 16.12
CA ILE A 12 -34.27 27.54 17.41
C ILE A 12 -33.85 28.99 17.16
N HIS A 13 -34.61 29.93 17.73
CA HIS A 13 -34.33 31.35 17.57
C HIS A 13 -33.00 31.71 18.25
N ASN A 14 -32.25 32.67 17.69
CA ASN A 14 -30.92 33.07 18.20
C ASN A 14 -30.95 33.72 19.59
N GLU A 15 -32.10 34.24 20.03
CA GLU A 15 -32.33 34.79 21.37
C GLU A 15 -32.56 33.73 22.45
N ALA A 16 -32.67 32.45 22.08
CA ALA A 16 -32.83 31.34 23.02
C ALA A 16 -31.47 30.94 23.62
N GLY A 17 -31.32 31.12 24.93
CA GLY A 17 -30.23 30.60 25.76
C GLY A 17 -30.64 29.32 26.49
N ASP A 18 -29.66 28.56 26.99
CA ASP A 18 -29.84 27.35 27.80
C ASP A 18 -30.91 26.39 27.25
N VAL A 19 -30.74 26.03 25.97
CA VAL A 19 -31.74 25.22 25.26
C VAL A 19 -31.57 23.74 25.58
N GLU A 20 -32.61 23.15 26.18
CA GLU A 20 -32.77 21.72 26.37
C GLU A 20 -33.82 21.19 25.39
N ILE A 21 -33.50 20.09 24.70
CA ILE A 21 -34.38 19.46 23.71
C ILE A 21 -34.59 18.01 24.10
N TYR A 22 -35.85 17.66 24.35
CA TYR A 22 -36.29 16.29 24.58
C TYR A 22 -37.07 15.82 23.35
N MET A 23 -36.66 14.70 22.76
CA MET A 23 -37.33 14.13 21.58
C MET A 23 -37.78 12.71 21.85
N GLU A 24 -39.06 12.44 21.65
CA GLU A 24 -39.65 11.11 21.80
C GLU A 24 -40.13 10.58 20.44
N PRO A 25 -39.39 9.65 19.81
CA PRO A 25 -39.79 9.05 18.55
C PRO A 25 -40.72 7.86 18.78
N ARG A 26 -41.92 7.92 18.23
CA ARG A 26 -42.90 6.83 18.20
C ARG A 26 -42.98 6.22 16.81
N GLU A 27 -42.67 4.93 16.69
CA GLU A 27 -42.86 4.19 15.44
C GLU A 27 -44.37 3.98 15.19
N ILE A 28 -44.86 4.47 14.04
CA ILE A 28 -46.23 4.24 13.58
C ILE A 28 -46.24 3.06 12.60
N THR A 29 -45.27 3.04 11.70
CA THR A 29 -44.98 1.93 10.78
C THR A 29 -43.45 1.83 10.61
N PRO A 30 -42.92 0.75 9.99
CA PRO A 30 -41.49 0.64 9.69
C PRO A 30 -40.91 1.77 8.82
N TYR A 31 -41.76 2.62 8.23
CA TYR A 31 -41.37 3.75 7.37
C TYR A 31 -41.82 5.11 7.89
N ILE A 32 -42.58 5.16 8.98
CA ILE A 32 -43.17 6.40 9.48
C ILE A 32 -42.97 6.46 10.99
N TYR A 33 -42.21 7.47 11.40
CA TYR A 33 -42.01 7.80 12.80
C TYR A 33 -42.69 9.13 13.09
N ARG A 34 -43.42 9.19 14.19
CA ARG A 34 -43.99 10.42 14.73
C ARG A 34 -43.09 10.85 15.87
N VAL A 35 -42.53 12.05 15.79
CA VAL A 35 -41.57 12.54 16.78
C VAL A 35 -42.19 13.76 17.45
N ARG A 36 -42.36 13.66 18.77
CA ARG A 36 -42.68 14.81 19.62
C ARG A 36 -41.36 15.39 20.11
N ALA A 37 -41.19 16.69 19.97
CA ALA A 37 -40.08 17.44 20.49
C ALA A 37 -40.60 18.43 21.53
N GLU A 38 -40.01 18.39 22.72
CA GLU A 38 -40.23 19.34 23.80
C GLU A 38 -38.94 20.15 23.93
N VAL A 39 -39.08 21.47 23.94
CA VAL A 39 -37.95 22.41 23.96
C VAL A 39 -38.15 23.35 25.13
N ASP A 40 -37.21 23.33 26.06
CA ASP A 40 -37.10 24.28 27.16
C ASP A 40 -35.95 25.24 26.85
N ALA A 41 -36.20 26.54 26.96
CA ALA A 41 -35.19 27.56 26.68
C ALA A 41 -35.43 28.83 27.51
N LEU A 42 -34.38 29.63 27.70
CA LEU A 42 -34.46 30.98 28.23
C LEU A 42 -34.49 31.99 27.08
N VAL A 43 -35.58 32.73 26.93
CA VAL A 43 -35.66 33.85 25.98
C VAL A 43 -35.77 35.13 26.78
N ARG A 44 -34.76 36.00 26.68
CA ARG A 44 -34.69 37.26 27.45
C ARG A 44 -34.85 37.06 28.97
N GLU A 45 -34.16 36.04 29.50
CA GLU A 45 -34.19 35.63 30.92
C GLU A 45 -35.53 35.06 31.40
N GLU A 46 -36.50 34.85 30.51
CA GLU A 46 -37.77 34.18 30.83
C GLU A 46 -37.75 32.71 30.34
N PRO A 47 -38.13 31.74 31.19
CA PRO A 47 -38.24 30.35 30.78
C PRO A 47 -39.44 30.17 29.85
N VAL A 48 -39.19 29.56 28.70
CA VAL A 48 -40.15 29.23 27.67
C VAL A 48 -40.11 27.73 27.41
N HIS A 49 -41.28 27.09 27.49
CA HIS A 49 -41.49 25.72 27.07
C HIS A 49 -42.26 25.71 25.75
N ALA A 50 -41.80 24.93 24.77
CA ALA A 50 -42.44 24.77 23.49
C ALA A 50 -42.51 23.30 23.10
N GLU A 51 -43.63 22.91 22.52
CA GLU A 51 -43.82 21.56 21.97
C GLU A 51 -44.00 21.62 20.46
N ALA A 52 -43.42 20.65 19.75
CA ALA A 52 -43.64 20.44 18.33
C ALA A 52 -43.83 18.95 18.03
N GLU A 53 -44.66 18.64 17.04
CA GLU A 53 -44.84 17.27 16.56
C GLU A 53 -44.56 17.24 15.06
N THR A 54 -43.81 16.24 14.62
CA THR A 54 -43.51 16.05 13.19
C THR A 54 -43.54 14.58 12.80
N GLU A 55 -43.75 14.34 11.51
CA GLU A 55 -43.72 13.00 10.93
C GLU A 55 -42.45 12.83 10.07
N VAL A 56 -41.62 11.86 10.45
CA VAL A 56 -40.43 11.47 9.69
C VAL A 56 -40.76 10.26 8.84
N ARG A 57 -40.70 10.45 7.51
CA ARG A 57 -40.92 9.38 6.52
C ARG A 57 -39.59 8.83 6.03
N ILE A 58 -39.39 7.52 6.20
CA ILE A 58 -38.23 6.80 5.68
C ILE A 58 -38.54 6.31 4.27
N GLN A 59 -37.92 6.94 3.28
CA GLN A 59 -37.91 6.44 1.91
C GLN A 59 -36.70 5.50 1.72
N ARG A 60 -36.98 4.25 1.33
CA ARG A 60 -35.92 3.34 0.88
C ARG A 60 -35.65 3.61 -0.59
N THR A 61 -34.41 4.02 -0.89
CA THR A 61 -33.90 4.08 -2.26
C THR A 61 -32.77 3.07 -2.43
N ALA A 62 -32.52 2.65 -3.66
CA ALA A 62 -31.32 1.88 -3.95
C ALA A 62 -30.10 2.76 -3.65
N CYS A 63 -29.14 2.22 -2.88
CA CYS A 63 -27.90 2.92 -2.68
C CYS A 63 -27.13 2.93 -4.01
N ASP A 64 -26.96 4.11 -4.61
CA ASP A 64 -26.23 4.27 -5.87
C ASP A 64 -24.82 3.65 -5.82
N MET A 65 -24.15 3.72 -4.66
CA MET A 65 -22.83 3.12 -4.48
C MET A 65 -22.90 1.60 -4.52
N CYS A 66 -23.79 0.99 -3.73
CA CYS A 66 -23.92 -0.47 -3.67
C CYS A 66 -24.39 -1.03 -5.02
N SER A 67 -25.27 -0.30 -5.71
CA SER A 67 -25.72 -0.66 -7.06
C SER A 67 -24.56 -0.64 -8.06
N ARG A 68 -23.71 0.39 -8.02
CA ARG A 68 -22.51 0.47 -8.87
C ARG A 68 -21.48 -0.61 -8.55
N GLU A 69 -21.21 -0.83 -7.27
CA GLU A 69 -20.26 -1.85 -6.79
C GLU A 69 -20.70 -3.25 -7.23
N SER A 70 -21.98 -3.58 -7.06
CA SER A 70 -22.54 -4.87 -7.51
C SER A 70 -22.68 -4.95 -9.04
N GLY A 71 -22.82 -3.81 -9.72
CA GLY A 71 -23.00 -3.71 -11.17
C GLY A 71 -21.71 -3.74 -11.99
N ARG A 72 -20.57 -4.11 -11.39
CA ARG A 72 -19.23 -4.10 -12.02
C ARG A 72 -18.83 -2.74 -12.58
N TYR A 73 -19.28 -1.65 -11.96
CA TYR A 73 -18.88 -0.30 -12.35
C TYR A 73 -17.41 -0.05 -12.01
N PHE A 74 -16.67 0.50 -12.96
CA PHE A 74 -15.30 0.96 -12.71
C PHE A 74 -14.96 2.20 -13.55
N GLU A 75 -14.10 3.04 -12.98
CA GLU A 75 -13.49 4.21 -13.61
C GLU A 75 -12.03 3.94 -13.98
N ALA A 76 -11.39 2.99 -13.32
CA ALA A 76 -10.00 2.67 -13.56
C ALA A 76 -9.69 1.18 -13.48
N ILE A 77 -8.65 0.77 -14.20
CA ILE A 77 -8.07 -0.57 -14.14
C ILE A 77 -6.60 -0.42 -13.74
N ILE A 78 -6.15 -1.11 -12.69
CA ILE A 78 -4.74 -1.19 -12.33
C ILE A 78 -4.21 -2.55 -12.79
N GLN A 79 -3.32 -2.55 -13.77
CA GLN A 79 -2.68 -3.74 -14.32
C GLN A 79 -1.27 -3.89 -13.75
N ILE A 80 -1.13 -4.78 -12.79
CA ILE A 80 0.12 -5.01 -12.06
C ILE A 80 0.86 -6.17 -12.73
N ARG A 81 2.04 -5.90 -13.27
CA ARG A 81 2.98 -6.92 -13.76
C ARG A 81 4.38 -6.63 -13.22
N ALA A 82 5.34 -7.52 -13.46
CA ALA A 82 6.76 -7.29 -13.14
C ALA A 82 7.62 -7.28 -14.41
N ALA A 83 8.74 -6.56 -14.37
CA ALA A 83 9.73 -6.56 -15.45
C ALA A 83 10.61 -7.82 -15.37
N GLY A 84 10.81 -8.52 -16.50
CA GLY A 84 11.73 -9.66 -16.59
C GLY A 84 11.33 -10.93 -15.81
N ARG A 85 10.20 -10.91 -15.09
CA ARG A 85 9.70 -12.04 -14.28
C ARG A 85 8.20 -11.91 -14.01
N PHE A 86 7.63 -12.92 -13.35
CA PHE A 86 6.30 -12.82 -12.76
C PHE A 86 6.35 -12.24 -11.34
N PRO A 87 5.32 -11.48 -10.92
CA PRO A 87 5.13 -11.11 -9.52
C PRO A 87 5.00 -12.36 -8.64
N THR A 88 5.64 -12.35 -7.47
CA THR A 88 5.42 -13.45 -6.50
C THR A 88 4.08 -13.32 -5.79
N GLU A 89 3.56 -14.41 -5.23
CA GLU A 89 2.34 -14.40 -4.40
C GLU A 89 2.37 -13.35 -3.28
N GLY A 90 3.54 -13.17 -2.63
CA GLY A 90 3.71 -12.13 -1.60
C GLY A 90 3.60 -10.70 -2.15
N GLU A 91 4.06 -10.45 -3.37
CA GLU A 91 3.91 -9.13 -4.02
C GLU A 91 2.46 -8.88 -4.43
N LYS A 92 1.78 -9.88 -5.00
CA LYS A 92 0.35 -9.79 -5.36
C LYS A 92 -0.51 -9.53 -4.13
N SER A 93 -0.28 -10.30 -3.06
CA SER A 93 -0.95 -10.14 -1.77
C SER A 93 -0.70 -8.77 -1.17
N ARG A 94 0.54 -8.26 -1.23
CA ARG A 94 0.87 -6.94 -0.70
C ARG A 94 0.24 -5.81 -1.52
N CYS A 95 0.23 -5.92 -2.85
CA CYS A 95 -0.49 -4.98 -3.71
C CYS A 95 -1.98 -4.94 -3.38
N MET A 96 -2.62 -6.09 -3.15
CA MET A 96 -4.02 -6.18 -2.72
C MET A 96 -4.26 -5.52 -1.36
N ALA A 97 -3.36 -5.74 -0.39
CA ALA A 97 -3.46 -5.11 0.92
C ALA A 97 -3.38 -3.57 0.81
N ILE A 98 -2.37 -3.06 0.10
CA ILE A 98 -2.22 -1.61 -0.15
C ILE A 98 -3.46 -1.04 -0.84
N ALA A 99 -4.01 -1.75 -1.83
CA ALA A 99 -5.22 -1.31 -2.51
C ALA A 99 -6.40 -1.19 -1.55
N ARG A 100 -6.67 -2.22 -0.73
CA ARG A 100 -7.77 -2.20 0.25
C ARG A 100 -7.59 -1.08 1.29
N GLU A 101 -6.39 -0.94 1.85
CA GLU A 101 -6.06 0.10 2.83
C GLU A 101 -6.26 1.51 2.25
N ALA A 102 -5.79 1.73 1.03
CA ALA A 102 -5.94 3.01 0.34
C ALA A 102 -7.39 3.34 0.01
N MET A 103 -8.18 2.36 -0.44
CA MET A 103 -9.60 2.54 -0.74
C MET A 103 -10.39 2.90 0.51
N GLU A 104 -10.15 2.21 1.62
CA GLU A 104 -10.78 2.54 2.91
C GLU A 104 -10.41 3.94 3.39
N SER A 105 -9.13 4.32 3.25
CA SER A 105 -8.67 5.69 3.57
C SER A 105 -9.37 6.75 2.73
N MET A 106 -9.52 6.52 1.42
CA MET A 106 -10.18 7.45 0.49
C MET A 106 -11.69 7.54 0.75
N LYS A 107 -12.33 6.42 1.09
CA LYS A 107 -13.74 6.37 1.48
C LYS A 107 -14.01 7.22 2.72
N LYS A 108 -13.16 7.14 3.74
CA LYS A 108 -13.23 7.99 4.95
C LYS A 108 -13.06 9.48 4.66
N LYS A 109 -12.32 9.82 3.59
CA LYS A 109 -12.16 11.20 3.10
C LYS A 109 -13.32 11.68 2.22
N GLY A 110 -14.36 10.87 2.05
CA GLY A 110 -15.57 11.23 1.30
C GLY A 110 -15.61 10.71 -0.15
N ASP A 111 -14.59 9.96 -0.60
CA ASP A 111 -14.64 9.32 -1.93
C ASP A 111 -15.58 8.11 -1.91
N ARG A 112 -16.84 8.39 -2.26
CA ARG A 112 -17.93 7.42 -2.33
C ARG A 112 -17.69 6.28 -3.33
N LEU A 113 -16.82 6.47 -4.31
CA LEU A 113 -16.51 5.46 -5.33
C LEU A 113 -15.21 4.70 -5.04
N ALA A 114 -14.61 4.88 -3.86
CA ALA A 114 -13.44 4.13 -3.43
C ALA A 114 -13.80 2.68 -3.01
N PHE A 115 -14.18 1.85 -3.99
CA PHE A 115 -14.34 0.39 -3.86
C PHE A 115 -13.61 -0.37 -4.98
N ILE A 116 -13.20 -1.61 -4.69
CA ILE A 116 -12.64 -2.54 -5.69
C ILE A 116 -13.82 -3.33 -6.26
N SER A 117 -14.13 -3.10 -7.54
CA SER A 117 -15.24 -3.76 -8.21
C SER A 117 -14.96 -5.21 -8.54
N GLU A 118 -13.73 -5.52 -8.94
CA GLU A 118 -13.32 -6.85 -9.36
C GLU A 118 -11.81 -7.00 -9.24
N THR A 119 -11.37 -8.22 -8.96
CA THR A 119 -9.97 -8.59 -8.88
C THR A 119 -9.76 -9.82 -9.74
N LEU A 120 -8.90 -9.71 -10.75
CA LEU A 120 -8.51 -10.83 -11.60
C LEU A 120 -7.05 -11.14 -11.33
N GLU A 121 -6.80 -12.34 -10.80
CA GLU A 121 -5.46 -12.82 -10.51
C GLU A 121 -5.02 -13.84 -11.54
N GLN A 122 -3.82 -13.64 -12.08
CA GLN A 122 -3.21 -14.51 -13.08
C GLN A 122 -1.75 -14.76 -12.71
N LYS A 123 -1.13 -15.75 -13.37
CA LYS A 123 0.30 -16.02 -13.20
C LYS A 123 1.15 -14.80 -13.54
N GLU A 124 0.76 -14.05 -14.56
CA GLU A 124 1.50 -12.88 -15.04
C GLU A 124 1.39 -11.68 -14.09
N GLY A 125 0.35 -11.64 -13.25
CA GLY A 125 0.12 -10.57 -12.30
C GLY A 125 -1.34 -10.40 -11.91
N LEU A 126 -1.74 -9.15 -11.66
CA LEU A 126 -3.00 -8.82 -10.99
C LEU A 126 -3.68 -7.64 -11.69
N ASP A 127 -4.96 -7.77 -12.01
CA ASP A 127 -5.77 -6.70 -12.57
C ASP A 127 -6.87 -6.29 -11.58
N LEU A 128 -6.89 -5.02 -11.21
CA LEU A 128 -7.85 -4.45 -10.25
C LEU A 128 -8.78 -3.48 -10.95
N TYR A 129 -10.07 -3.77 -10.92
CA TYR A 129 -11.11 -2.87 -11.41
C TYR A 129 -11.59 -1.99 -10.27
N MET A 130 -11.48 -0.68 -10.44
CA MET A 130 -11.58 0.28 -9.36
C MET A 130 -12.70 1.27 -9.64
N GLY A 131 -13.57 1.49 -8.65
CA GLY A 131 -14.69 2.41 -8.75
C GLY A 131 -14.27 3.88 -8.89
N SER A 132 -13.14 4.28 -8.30
CA SER A 132 -12.64 5.65 -8.29
C SER A 132 -11.27 5.78 -8.96
N MET A 133 -11.19 6.66 -9.96
CA MET A 133 -9.92 7.02 -10.61
C MET A 133 -8.90 7.64 -9.63
N ASN A 134 -9.35 8.51 -8.73
CA ASN A 134 -8.47 9.23 -7.81
C ASN A 134 -7.85 8.29 -6.77
N ALA A 135 -8.67 7.41 -6.20
CA ALA A 135 -8.20 6.40 -5.28
C ALA A 135 -7.22 5.42 -5.99
N SER A 136 -7.49 5.05 -7.24
CA SER A 136 -6.60 4.20 -8.05
C SER A 136 -5.20 4.78 -8.25
N ARG A 137 -5.12 6.08 -8.54
CA ARG A 137 -3.82 6.77 -8.66
C ARG A 137 -3.06 6.76 -7.34
N GLN A 138 -3.76 6.92 -6.22
CA GLN A 138 -3.15 6.84 -4.89
C GLN A 138 -2.62 5.43 -4.60
N VAL A 139 -3.37 4.39 -4.97
CA VAL A 139 -2.92 2.99 -4.86
C VAL A 139 -1.62 2.77 -5.62
N CYS A 140 -1.54 3.22 -6.90
CA CYS A 140 -0.34 3.06 -7.72
C CYS A 140 0.89 3.75 -7.11
N ARG A 141 0.71 4.94 -6.54
CA ARG A 141 1.78 5.67 -5.85
C ARG A 141 2.28 4.94 -4.61
N LEU A 142 1.36 4.41 -3.80
CA LEU A 142 1.72 3.66 -2.59
C LEU A 142 2.46 2.37 -2.94
N ILE A 143 1.97 1.61 -3.92
CA ILE A 143 2.66 0.40 -4.38
C ILE A 143 4.06 0.73 -4.91
N THR A 144 4.19 1.78 -5.72
CA THR A 144 5.50 2.20 -6.25
C THR A 144 6.44 2.67 -5.15
N SER A 145 5.92 3.33 -4.11
CA SER A 145 6.71 3.78 -2.98
C SER A 145 7.25 2.64 -2.14
N GLU A 146 6.47 1.55 -1.99
CA GLU A 146 6.81 0.45 -1.11
C GLU A 146 7.57 -0.68 -1.82
N LEU A 147 7.04 -1.13 -2.97
CA LEU A 147 7.59 -2.25 -3.73
C LEU A 147 8.49 -1.79 -4.88
N GLY A 148 8.54 -0.49 -5.14
CA GLY A 148 9.32 0.06 -6.22
C GLY A 148 8.65 -0.04 -7.60
N GLY A 149 9.45 0.06 -8.65
CA GLY A 149 8.98 0.02 -10.03
C GLY A 149 8.45 1.36 -10.54
N SER A 150 7.50 1.30 -11.46
CA SER A 150 6.86 2.47 -12.08
C SER A 150 5.47 2.15 -12.61
N PHE A 151 4.70 3.18 -12.93
CA PHE A 151 3.43 3.04 -13.65
C PHE A 151 3.22 4.17 -14.66
N SER A 152 2.41 3.90 -15.68
CA SER A 152 1.91 4.88 -16.64
C SER A 152 0.38 4.89 -16.64
N GLU A 153 -0.21 6.01 -17.07
CA GLU A 153 -1.66 6.19 -17.17
C GLU A 153 -2.06 6.26 -18.65
N SER A 154 -3.13 5.55 -19.03
CA SER A 154 -3.68 5.56 -20.38
C SER A 154 -5.18 5.82 -20.32
N PRO A 155 -5.64 7.05 -20.61
CA PRO A 155 -7.05 7.40 -20.60
C PRO A 155 -7.75 6.95 -21.89
N THR A 156 -8.94 6.36 -21.74
CA THR A 156 -9.81 5.93 -22.84
C THR A 156 -11.15 6.65 -22.71
N LEU A 157 -11.56 7.35 -23.77
CA LEU A 157 -12.88 7.99 -23.84
C LEU A 157 -13.96 6.91 -23.94
N VAL A 158 -14.90 6.88 -23.00
CA VAL A 158 -15.99 5.89 -22.98
C VAL A 158 -17.36 6.51 -23.22
N GLY A 159 -17.46 7.83 -23.19
CA GLY A 159 -18.71 8.53 -23.51
C GLY A 159 -18.66 10.00 -23.15
N MET A 160 -19.83 10.61 -23.15
CA MET A 160 -20.03 12.02 -22.79
C MET A 160 -21.25 12.12 -21.86
N LYS A 161 -21.12 12.88 -20.79
CA LYS A 161 -22.20 13.14 -19.83
C LYS A 161 -22.23 14.63 -19.55
N ASP A 162 -23.40 15.26 -19.71
CA ASP A 162 -23.62 16.68 -19.47
C ASP A 162 -22.60 17.58 -20.20
N GLY A 163 -22.28 17.22 -21.45
CA GLY A 163 -21.30 17.93 -22.27
C GLY A 163 -19.83 17.71 -21.87
N ARG A 164 -19.54 16.83 -20.91
CA ARG A 164 -18.18 16.49 -20.48
C ARG A 164 -17.81 15.07 -20.90
N ASN A 165 -16.60 14.92 -21.42
CA ASN A 165 -16.04 13.61 -21.77
C ASN A 165 -15.83 12.76 -20.51
N LEU A 166 -16.33 11.53 -20.55
CA LEU A 166 -16.16 10.53 -19.51
C LEU A 166 -15.06 9.57 -19.92
N TYR A 167 -14.02 9.47 -19.11
CA TYR A 167 -12.86 8.63 -19.37
C TYR A 167 -12.79 7.47 -18.39
N ARG A 168 -12.28 6.33 -18.85
CA ARG A 168 -11.72 5.29 -18.00
C ARG A 168 -10.21 5.33 -18.10
N ILE A 169 -9.50 5.11 -16.99
CA ILE A 169 -8.03 5.11 -16.98
C ILE A 169 -7.49 3.72 -16.74
N THR A 170 -6.61 3.25 -17.62
CA THR A 170 -5.78 2.08 -17.34
C THR A 170 -4.44 2.53 -16.79
N PHE A 171 -4.11 2.06 -15.58
CA PHE A 171 -2.81 2.20 -14.96
C PHE A 171 -1.98 0.96 -15.28
N SER A 172 -0.95 1.10 -16.11
CA SER A 172 -0.02 0.02 -16.41
C SER A 172 1.15 0.08 -15.45
N MET A 173 1.20 -0.84 -14.49
CA MET A 173 2.23 -0.88 -13.46
C MET A 173 3.24 -2.01 -13.73
N ARG A 174 4.51 -1.70 -13.48
CA ARG A 174 5.64 -2.60 -13.63
C ARG A 174 6.46 -2.60 -12.35
N LEU A 175 6.30 -3.64 -11.55
CA LEU A 175 7.16 -3.96 -10.42
C LEU A 175 8.59 -4.23 -10.92
N PRO A 176 9.61 -3.93 -10.10
CA PRO A 176 11.00 -4.02 -10.54
C PRO A 176 11.44 -5.47 -10.74
N GLU A 177 12.33 -5.69 -11.69
CA GLU A 177 12.94 -7.00 -11.95
C GLU A 177 13.67 -7.52 -10.70
N PHE A 178 14.57 -6.68 -10.15
CA PHE A 178 15.31 -6.96 -8.92
C PHE A 178 14.71 -6.23 -7.73
N ARG A 179 14.61 -6.92 -6.61
CA ARG A 179 13.96 -6.43 -5.39
C ARG A 179 14.98 -6.02 -4.34
N PRO A 180 14.60 -5.18 -3.36
CA PRO A 180 15.39 -5.00 -2.16
C PRO A 180 15.81 -6.34 -1.54
N GLY A 181 17.11 -6.50 -1.31
CA GLY A 181 17.73 -7.73 -0.81
C GLY A 181 18.18 -8.72 -1.88
N ASP A 182 17.78 -8.56 -3.14
CA ASP A 182 18.35 -9.38 -4.20
C ASP A 182 19.84 -9.06 -4.37
N VAL A 183 20.64 -10.10 -4.61
CA VAL A 183 22.05 -9.97 -4.98
C VAL A 183 22.18 -10.29 -6.45
N ILE A 184 22.80 -9.35 -7.18
CA ILE A 184 22.96 -9.42 -8.63
C ILE A 184 24.43 -9.36 -9.03
N ARG A 185 24.76 -10.00 -10.14
CA ARG A 185 26.01 -9.78 -10.86
C ARG A 185 25.74 -8.84 -12.03
N PHE A 186 26.48 -7.73 -12.08
CA PHE A 186 26.38 -6.77 -13.17
C PHE A 186 27.76 -6.21 -13.53
N ARG A 187 28.16 -6.39 -14.80
CA ARG A 187 29.49 -5.96 -15.32
C ARG A 187 30.65 -6.38 -14.43
N GLY A 188 30.61 -7.64 -13.96
CA GLY A 188 31.65 -8.23 -13.10
C GLY A 188 31.57 -7.87 -11.62
N LYS A 189 30.66 -6.96 -11.21
CA LYS A 189 30.48 -6.58 -9.81
C LYS A 189 29.34 -7.34 -9.17
N ILE A 190 29.49 -7.65 -7.88
CA ILE A 190 28.46 -8.28 -7.06
C ILE A 190 27.79 -7.21 -6.22
N ILE A 191 26.49 -7.01 -6.44
CA ILE A 191 25.74 -5.88 -5.90
C ILE A 191 24.51 -6.39 -5.17
N GLN A 192 24.36 -5.99 -3.91
CA GLN A 192 23.10 -6.11 -3.19
C GLN A 192 22.20 -4.93 -3.55
N ILE A 193 20.99 -5.22 -4.01
CA ILE A 193 19.95 -4.22 -4.26
C ILE A 193 19.36 -3.74 -2.94
N LYS A 194 19.32 -2.42 -2.74
CA LYS A 194 18.69 -1.77 -1.57
C LYS A 194 17.32 -1.17 -1.91
N SER A 195 17.16 -0.62 -3.11
CA SER A 195 15.87 -0.12 -3.60
C SER A 195 15.81 -0.11 -5.13
N SER A 196 14.61 -0.29 -5.68
CA SER A 196 14.40 -0.38 -7.13
C SER A 196 13.18 0.41 -7.57
N GLY A 197 13.36 1.65 -8.02
CA GLY A 197 12.30 2.48 -8.60
C GLY A 197 12.74 3.06 -9.94
N LYS A 198 12.51 4.37 -10.15
CA LYS A 198 13.11 5.11 -11.27
C LYS A 198 14.65 5.00 -11.31
N LYS A 199 15.26 4.87 -10.14
CA LYS A 199 16.67 4.52 -9.97
C LYS A 199 16.75 3.26 -9.12
N VAL A 200 17.74 2.44 -9.41
CA VAL A 200 18.11 1.29 -8.62
C VAL A 200 19.33 1.66 -7.79
N ASN A 201 19.20 1.56 -6.47
CA ASN A 201 20.30 1.76 -5.54
C ASN A 201 20.74 0.41 -5.00
N GLY A 202 22.05 0.24 -4.87
CA GLY A 202 22.65 -0.96 -4.27
C GLY A 202 23.98 -0.65 -3.61
N ILE A 203 24.60 -1.70 -3.09
CA ILE A 203 25.93 -1.67 -2.48
C ILE A 203 26.73 -2.84 -3.06
N SER A 204 27.98 -2.59 -3.44
CA SER A 204 28.89 -3.68 -3.83
C SER A 204 29.27 -4.48 -2.59
N LEU A 205 29.02 -5.80 -2.62
CA LEU A 205 29.40 -6.70 -1.53
C LEU A 205 30.92 -6.89 -1.42
N GLU A 206 31.68 -6.49 -2.45
CA GLU A 206 33.13 -6.66 -2.47
C GLU A 206 33.88 -5.55 -1.72
N ASN A 207 33.33 -4.33 -1.66
CA ASN A 207 34.04 -3.18 -1.09
C ASN A 207 33.13 -2.18 -0.37
N GLY A 208 31.82 -2.42 -0.27
CA GLY A 208 30.86 -1.52 0.37
C GLY A 208 30.56 -0.24 -0.41
N SER A 209 31.10 -0.08 -1.63
CA SER A 209 30.86 1.14 -2.42
C SER A 209 29.40 1.22 -2.89
N ARG A 210 28.86 2.45 -2.91
CA ARG A 210 27.50 2.70 -3.37
C ARG A 210 27.38 2.45 -4.88
N PHE A 211 26.33 1.75 -5.25
CA PHE A 211 25.94 1.51 -6.64
C PHE A 211 24.63 2.25 -6.95
N ILE A 212 24.58 2.95 -8.08
CA ILE A 212 23.38 3.62 -8.58
C ILE A 212 23.31 3.34 -10.07
N SER A 213 22.13 2.93 -10.55
CA SER A 213 21.85 2.67 -11.96
C SER A 213 20.38 2.97 -12.25
N THR A 214 20.00 2.94 -13.52
CA THR A 214 18.60 2.86 -13.96
C THR A 214 18.20 1.40 -14.23
N PRO A 215 16.89 1.06 -14.19
CA PRO A 215 16.41 -0.24 -14.62
C PRO A 215 16.85 -0.60 -16.05
N GLU A 216 16.85 0.38 -16.96
CA GLU A 216 17.26 0.19 -18.35
C GLU A 216 18.73 -0.18 -18.49
N GLU A 217 19.62 0.47 -17.73
CA GLU A 217 21.06 0.16 -17.71
C GLU A 217 21.36 -1.21 -17.09
N LEU A 218 20.52 -1.68 -16.16
CA LEU A 218 20.66 -2.97 -15.48
C LEU A 218 20.21 -4.17 -16.32
N LYS A 219 19.73 -3.96 -17.55
CA LYS A 219 19.43 -5.06 -18.46
C LYS A 219 20.64 -5.97 -18.64
N GLY A 220 20.41 -7.28 -18.51
CA GLY A 220 21.47 -8.30 -18.55
C GLY A 220 22.21 -8.50 -17.24
N ALA A 221 21.81 -7.82 -16.15
CA ALA A 221 22.22 -8.23 -14.82
C ALA A 221 21.62 -9.62 -14.50
N GLU A 222 22.41 -10.43 -13.82
CA GLU A 222 22.00 -11.78 -13.41
C GLU A 222 21.66 -11.76 -11.93
N LYS A 223 20.49 -12.27 -11.53
CA LYS A 223 20.20 -12.52 -10.12
C LYS A 223 20.92 -13.80 -9.67
N ILE A 224 21.75 -13.68 -8.64
CA ILE A 224 22.61 -14.78 -8.17
C ILE A 224 22.25 -15.25 -6.76
N GLY A 225 21.34 -14.56 -6.07
CA GLY A 225 20.85 -14.93 -4.75
C GLY A 225 19.99 -13.85 -4.12
N ASN A 226 19.59 -14.07 -2.88
CA ASN A 226 18.98 -13.06 -2.01
C ASN A 226 19.68 -13.09 -0.65
N ILE A 227 19.82 -11.92 -0.01
CA ILE A 227 20.40 -11.82 1.34
C ILE A 227 19.68 -12.67 2.39
N LYS A 228 18.40 -13.02 2.17
CA LYS A 228 17.63 -13.89 3.07
C LYS A 228 18.09 -15.34 3.02
N ASP A 229 18.82 -15.73 1.98
CA ASP A 229 19.41 -17.05 1.82
C ASP A 229 20.79 -17.14 2.50
N ALA A 230 21.22 -16.07 3.18
CA ALA A 230 22.48 -16.07 3.91
C ALA A 230 22.44 -17.03 5.10
N VAL A 231 23.58 -17.67 5.34
CA VAL A 231 23.79 -18.64 6.41
C VAL A 231 24.91 -18.16 7.34
N LEU A 232 24.83 -18.54 8.61
CA LEU A 232 25.89 -18.25 9.56
C LEU A 232 27.06 -19.22 9.36
N THR A 233 28.27 -18.70 9.38
CA THR A 233 29.50 -19.51 9.38
C THR A 233 30.54 -18.90 10.32
N VAL A 234 31.53 -19.71 10.70
CA VAL A 234 32.61 -19.29 11.59
C VAL A 234 33.64 -18.45 10.83
N LEU A 235 33.93 -17.27 11.36
CA LEU A 235 35.06 -16.44 10.97
C LEU A 235 36.34 -17.02 11.60
N VAL A 236 37.20 -17.63 10.79
CA VAL A 236 38.42 -18.32 11.25
C VAL A 236 39.52 -17.32 11.60
N SER A 237 39.77 -16.35 10.73
CA SER A 237 40.78 -15.30 10.96
C SER A 237 40.49 -14.04 10.15
N ILE A 238 41.09 -12.94 10.57
CA ILE A 238 41.00 -11.64 9.90
C ILE A 238 42.40 -11.23 9.46
N GLU A 239 42.55 -10.94 8.17
CA GLU A 239 43.77 -10.40 7.59
C GLU A 239 43.56 -8.93 7.18
N ASP A 240 44.56 -8.33 6.53
CA ASP A 240 44.51 -6.92 6.12
C ASP A 240 43.41 -6.66 5.08
N SER A 241 43.37 -7.46 4.00
CA SER A 241 42.41 -7.31 2.89
C SER A 241 41.44 -8.48 2.71
N ALA A 242 41.62 -9.55 3.49
CA ALA A 242 40.83 -10.78 3.40
C ALA A 242 40.38 -11.25 4.79
N ILE A 243 39.39 -12.12 4.80
CA ILE A 243 39.01 -12.90 5.98
C ILE A 243 38.92 -14.37 5.59
N LEU A 244 39.26 -15.25 6.52
CA LEU A 244 39.09 -16.69 6.35
C LEU A 244 37.78 -17.11 7.00
N VAL A 245 36.92 -17.79 6.26
CA VAL A 245 35.64 -18.31 6.75
C VAL A 245 35.55 -19.80 6.46
N LEU A 246 34.72 -20.52 7.20
CA LEU A 246 34.35 -21.87 6.80
C LEU A 246 33.30 -21.81 5.69
N ASP A 247 33.51 -22.57 4.62
CA ASP A 247 32.46 -22.81 3.63
C ASP A 247 31.28 -23.52 4.33
N PRO A 248 30.05 -22.98 4.25
CA PRO A 248 28.91 -23.52 5.00
C PRO A 248 28.46 -24.92 4.53
N GLU A 249 28.91 -25.38 3.36
CA GLU A 249 28.57 -26.70 2.80
C GLU A 249 29.73 -27.69 2.91
N THR A 250 30.96 -27.26 2.62
CA THR A 250 32.13 -28.15 2.61
C THR A 250 32.93 -28.13 3.90
N TYR A 251 32.71 -27.14 4.77
CA TYR A 251 33.50 -26.87 5.98
C TYR A 251 34.99 -26.63 5.73
N GLU A 252 35.38 -26.37 4.48
CA GLU A 252 36.73 -25.99 4.13
C GLU A 252 36.98 -24.52 4.46
N THR A 253 38.21 -24.17 4.83
CA THR A 253 38.57 -22.77 5.08
C THR A 253 38.78 -22.05 3.74
N VAL A 254 38.00 -21.00 3.49
CA VAL A 254 38.03 -20.22 2.25
C VAL A 254 38.38 -18.76 2.57
N ALA A 255 39.33 -18.21 1.81
CA ALA A 255 39.64 -16.79 1.87
C ALA A 255 38.65 -15.97 1.04
N ILE A 256 37.99 -15.01 1.67
CA ILE A 256 37.07 -14.08 1.01
C ILE A 256 37.48 -12.64 1.27
N LYS A 257 36.98 -11.73 0.43
CA LYS A 257 37.32 -10.31 0.55
C LYS A 257 36.73 -9.73 1.84
N LYS A 258 37.56 -8.98 2.57
CA LYS A 258 37.14 -8.34 3.82
C LYS A 258 36.15 -7.21 3.54
N PRO A 259 34.92 -7.25 4.07
CA PRO A 259 33.99 -6.13 3.93
C PRO A 259 34.49 -4.94 4.77
N MET A 260 34.33 -3.73 4.24
CA MET A 260 34.85 -2.50 4.85
C MET A 260 34.26 -2.23 6.26
N SER A 261 33.05 -2.72 6.52
CA SER A 261 32.29 -2.56 7.75
C SER A 261 32.22 -3.85 8.59
N LEU A 262 33.19 -4.75 8.46
CA LEU A 262 33.27 -5.94 9.32
C LEU A 262 33.46 -5.53 10.78
N ASN A 263 32.48 -5.87 11.62
CA ASN A 263 32.55 -5.71 13.07
C ASN A 263 32.38 -7.08 13.74
N ALA A 264 33.42 -7.90 13.68
CA ALA A 264 33.44 -9.26 14.17
C ALA A 264 34.88 -9.66 14.56
N GLU A 265 35.01 -10.63 15.46
CA GLU A 265 36.29 -11.18 15.91
C GLU A 265 36.47 -12.61 15.41
N ALA A 266 37.72 -13.07 15.28
CA ALA A 266 38.00 -14.47 14.96
C ALA A 266 37.33 -15.41 15.99
N GLY A 267 36.72 -16.48 15.50
CA GLY A 267 35.91 -17.43 16.26
C GLY A 267 34.42 -17.07 16.36
N SER A 268 34.01 -15.86 15.94
CA SER A 268 32.58 -15.50 15.90
C SER A 268 31.86 -16.04 14.67
N GLU A 269 30.54 -16.16 14.76
CA GLU A 269 29.68 -16.46 13.61
C GLU A 269 29.31 -15.19 12.85
N ILE A 270 29.53 -15.22 11.54
CA ILE A 270 29.16 -14.13 10.64
C ILE A 270 28.24 -14.64 9.53
N PRO A 271 27.32 -13.79 9.02
CA PRO A 271 26.48 -14.16 7.91
C PRO A 271 27.25 -14.13 6.60
N VAL A 272 27.13 -15.20 5.82
CA VAL A 272 27.70 -15.30 4.49
C VAL A 272 26.64 -15.72 3.49
N LEU A 273 26.75 -15.19 2.27
CA LEU A 273 25.97 -15.63 1.12
C LEU A 273 26.88 -16.40 0.19
N LYS A 274 26.64 -17.71 0.06
CA LYS A 274 27.28 -18.55 -0.95
C LYS A 274 26.53 -18.41 -2.27
N THR A 275 27.25 -18.14 -3.35
CA THR A 275 26.72 -18.02 -4.71
C THR A 275 27.58 -18.83 -5.68
N SER A 276 27.13 -18.96 -6.93
CA SER A 276 27.95 -19.53 -8.02
C SER A 276 29.25 -18.77 -8.29
N TYR A 277 29.39 -17.55 -7.75
CA TYR A 277 30.56 -16.68 -7.93
C TYR A 277 31.42 -16.56 -6.67
N GLY A 278 31.17 -17.37 -5.64
CA GLY A 278 31.92 -17.41 -4.40
C GLY A 278 31.08 -17.04 -3.18
N ILE A 279 31.77 -16.93 -2.04
CA ILE A 279 31.19 -16.62 -0.73
C ILE A 279 31.42 -15.14 -0.43
N PHE A 280 30.36 -14.46 -0.01
CA PHE A 280 30.39 -13.04 0.33
C PHE A 280 29.93 -12.85 1.77
N ALA A 281 30.77 -12.23 2.60
CA ALA A 281 30.38 -11.83 3.94
C ALA A 281 29.39 -10.66 3.87
N LEU A 282 28.30 -10.77 4.63
CA LEU A 282 27.32 -9.72 4.80
C LEU A 282 27.55 -9.02 6.15
N THR A 283 27.09 -7.79 6.28
CA THR A 283 27.09 -7.14 7.60
C THR A 283 25.79 -7.44 8.35
N GLN A 284 25.84 -7.52 9.68
CA GLN A 284 24.64 -7.82 10.49
C GLN A 284 23.48 -6.82 10.29
N SER A 285 23.79 -5.57 9.94
CA SER A 285 22.81 -4.54 9.57
C SER A 285 22.09 -4.81 8.24
N GLU A 286 22.54 -5.81 7.47
CA GLU A 286 22.00 -6.15 6.15
C GLU A 286 21.08 -7.35 6.17
N ILE A 287 21.01 -8.11 7.26
CA ILE A 287 20.00 -9.16 7.43
C ILE A 287 18.74 -8.50 7.99
N PRO A 288 17.57 -8.60 7.32
CA PRO A 288 16.31 -8.21 7.92
C PRO A 288 16.11 -9.08 9.18
N GLN A 289 16.05 -8.47 10.36
CA GLN A 289 15.64 -9.19 11.57
C GLN A 289 14.29 -9.86 11.26
N ALA A 290 14.23 -11.18 11.42
CA ALA A 290 12.97 -11.90 11.35
C ALA A 290 12.03 -11.31 12.41
N LYS A 291 10.97 -10.64 11.96
CA LYS A 291 9.79 -10.34 12.79
C LYS A 291 8.85 -11.53 12.75
#